data_AF-A0A1H4J9D6-F1
#
_entry.id   AF-A0A1H4J9D6-F1
#
_cell.length_a   1.000
_cell.length_b   1.000
_cell.length_c   1.000
_cell.angle_alpha   90.00
_cell.angle_beta   90.00
_cell.angle_gamma   90.00
#
_symmetry.space_group_name_H-M   'P 1'
#
loop_
_entity.id
_entity.type
_entity.pdbx_description
1 polymer ?
#
loop_
_entity_poly.entity_id
_entity_poly.type
_entity_poly.pdbx_seq_one_letter_code
_entity_poly.pdbx_strand_id
1 'polypeptide(L)'
;MSKRILAAAATAAAAMLLTAVPATADAAPVSAVATSPVLGDVIPSGFGDVVFYGVPVRIPQLPETTFGIMAGARDAAGGLTNLVATNETAGSDKAPGFHAVASGMEVDGHDVPTFGYYYGPAAKITGRIWGTTGVAHQARWSEDPNVVVFWFDPGVADPENLQAFDAAGAELPAGNTGVGHG
;
A
#
# COMPACT_ATOMS: atom_id res chain seq x y z
N MET A 1 0.81 -37.44 65.76
CA MET A 1 1.35 -37.34 67.13
C MET A 1 2.58 -36.44 67.12
N SER A 2 2.60 -35.46 68.03
CA SER A 2 3.77 -34.79 68.65
C SER A 2 4.80 -34.09 67.72
N LYS A 3 4.87 -32.76 67.60
CA LYS A 3 5.25 -31.70 68.58
C LYS A 3 6.75 -31.84 68.95
N ARG A 4 7.64 -30.90 68.57
CA ARG A 4 8.28 -29.85 69.43
C ARG A 4 9.67 -29.48 68.81
N ILE A 5 10.36 -28.34 68.96
CA ILE A 5 10.18 -26.95 69.45
C ILE A 5 11.61 -26.29 69.50
N LEU A 6 11.72 -24.96 69.31
CA LEU A 6 12.76 -23.96 69.75
C LEU A 6 14.19 -24.04 69.15
N ALA A 7 14.94 -22.96 68.87
CA ALA A 7 15.02 -21.56 69.38
C ALA A 7 15.53 -20.61 68.24
N ALA A 8 15.09 -19.36 68.02
CA ALA A 8 15.19 -18.11 68.82
C ALA A 8 16.66 -17.65 69.05
N ALA A 9 17.12 -16.39 68.84
CA ALA A 9 16.50 -15.11 68.46
C ALA A 9 17.54 -14.00 68.15
N ALA A 10 17.02 -12.91 67.53
CA ALA A 10 17.37 -11.48 67.67
C ALA A 10 18.71 -10.94 67.09
N THR A 11 18.80 -9.72 66.51
CA THR A 11 18.21 -8.45 66.97
C THR A 11 18.17 -7.35 65.87
N ALA A 12 17.14 -6.49 65.99
CA ALA A 12 16.79 -5.13 65.50
C ALA A 12 17.83 -4.25 64.72
N ALA A 13 17.49 -3.16 64.00
CA ALA A 13 16.45 -2.14 64.24
C ALA A 13 16.10 -1.30 62.98
N ALA A 14 15.04 -0.52 63.13
CA ALA A 14 14.18 0.16 62.15
C ALA A 14 14.72 1.47 61.52
N ALA A 15 14.10 1.87 60.40
CA ALA A 15 13.65 3.24 60.18
C ALA A 15 12.50 3.28 59.14
N MET A 16 11.35 3.84 59.52
CA MET A 16 10.26 4.27 58.64
C MET A 16 10.61 5.62 58.02
N LEU A 17 10.34 5.81 56.72
CA LEU A 17 9.91 7.10 56.13
C LEU A 17 8.96 6.86 54.93
N LEU A 18 8.00 7.77 54.79
CA LEU A 18 6.82 7.76 53.93
C LEU A 18 7.06 7.98 52.41
N THR A 19 5.97 7.80 51.64
CA THR A 19 5.64 8.35 50.30
C THR A 19 6.25 7.63 49.09
N ALA A 20 5.57 7.40 47.95
CA ALA A 20 4.37 7.99 47.35
C ALA A 20 3.64 6.96 46.45
N VAL A 21 2.36 7.21 46.15
CA VAL A 21 1.60 6.49 45.11
C VAL A 21 2.15 6.90 43.73
N PRO A 22 2.60 5.96 42.87
CA PRO A 22 2.92 6.33 41.50
C PRO A 22 1.62 6.66 40.75
N ALA A 23 1.64 7.84 40.14
CA ALA A 23 0.59 8.42 39.34
C ALA A 23 0.17 7.50 38.19
N THR A 24 -1.12 7.61 37.83
CA THR A 24 -1.71 7.15 36.58
C THR A 24 -0.76 7.46 35.44
N ALA A 25 -0.26 6.41 34.78
CA ALA A 25 0.58 6.57 33.60
C ALA A 25 -0.25 7.28 32.53
N ASP A 26 0.17 8.51 32.23
CA ASP A 26 -0.23 9.29 31.09
C ASP A 26 -0.09 8.41 29.85
N ALA A 27 -1.19 8.22 29.10
CA ALA A 27 -1.17 7.44 27.89
C ALA A 27 -0.20 8.13 26.91
N ALA A 28 0.92 7.46 26.62
CA ALA A 28 1.85 7.92 25.61
C ALA A 28 1.07 8.21 24.31
N PRO A 29 1.37 9.32 23.60
CA PRO A 29 0.70 9.60 22.34
C PRO A 29 0.90 8.39 21.42
N VAL A 30 -0.22 7.84 20.96
CA VAL A 30 -0.25 6.86 19.87
C VAL A 30 0.62 7.42 18.75
N SER A 31 1.69 6.71 18.41
CA SER A 31 2.55 7.09 17.30
C SER A 31 1.66 7.19 16.06
N ALA A 32 1.51 8.40 15.53
CA ALA A 32 0.89 8.61 14.24
C ALA A 32 1.60 7.67 13.26
N VAL A 33 0.84 6.79 12.61
CA VAL A 33 1.33 5.97 11.50
C VAL A 33 1.96 6.95 10.54
N ALA A 34 3.27 6.84 10.32
CA ALA A 34 3.97 7.73 9.40
C ALA A 34 3.31 7.54 8.03
N THR A 35 2.48 8.50 7.63
CA THR A 35 1.90 8.55 6.29
C THR A 35 3.07 8.71 5.34
N SER A 36 3.40 7.67 4.57
CA SER A 36 4.34 7.79 3.46
C SER A 36 3.98 9.04 2.65
N PRO A 37 4.95 9.90 2.32
CA PRO A 37 4.64 11.13 1.61
C PRO A 37 4.01 10.77 0.26
N VAL A 38 2.85 11.37 -0.01
CA VAL A 38 2.15 11.26 -1.28
C VAL A 38 2.95 12.02 -2.34
N LEU A 39 3.19 11.38 -3.46
CA LEU A 39 3.84 11.96 -4.63
C LEU A 39 2.77 12.32 -5.69
N GLY A 40 2.78 13.56 -6.16
CA GLY A 40 1.77 14.09 -7.08
C GLY A 40 0.37 14.17 -6.47
N ASP A 41 -0.64 14.22 -7.35
CA ASP A 41 -2.05 14.28 -6.98
C ASP A 41 -2.64 12.90 -6.72
N VAL A 42 -3.66 12.87 -5.87
CA VAL A 42 -4.47 11.67 -5.60
C VAL A 42 -5.48 11.47 -6.73
N ILE A 43 -5.48 10.28 -7.33
CA ILE A 43 -6.34 9.88 -8.44
C ILE A 43 -7.58 9.18 -7.88
N PRO A 44 -8.80 9.73 -8.08
CA PRO A 44 -10.02 9.01 -7.70
C PRO A 44 -10.23 7.80 -8.64
N SER A 45 -10.53 6.63 -8.06
CA SER A 45 -10.82 5.43 -8.86
C SER A 45 -12.18 5.48 -9.57
N GLY A 46 -13.11 6.28 -9.02
CA GLY A 46 -14.53 6.26 -9.41
C GLY A 46 -15.35 5.18 -8.69
N PHE A 47 -14.73 4.36 -7.83
CA PHE A 47 -15.37 3.28 -7.09
C PHE A 47 -15.29 3.52 -5.58
N GLY A 48 -16.42 3.93 -4.99
CA GLY A 48 -16.50 4.21 -3.56
C GLY A 48 -15.50 5.29 -3.12
N ASP A 49 -14.72 4.98 -2.11
CA ASP A 49 -13.66 5.83 -1.55
C ASP A 49 -12.24 5.42 -1.96
N VAL A 50 -12.10 4.42 -2.83
CA VAL A 50 -10.79 3.94 -3.31
C VAL A 50 -10.14 5.01 -4.18
N VAL A 51 -8.85 5.26 -3.93
CA VAL A 51 -8.00 6.21 -4.66
C VAL A 51 -6.64 5.60 -4.94
N PHE A 52 -5.92 6.18 -5.91
CA PHE A 52 -4.54 5.82 -6.22
C PHE A 52 -3.61 7.03 -6.05
N TYR A 53 -2.38 6.79 -5.60
CA TYR A 53 -1.35 7.83 -5.53
C TYR A 53 0.06 7.24 -5.55
N GLY A 54 1.03 8.04 -5.95
CA GLY A 54 2.44 7.65 -5.91
C GLY A 54 2.99 7.70 -4.50
N VAL A 55 3.90 6.78 -4.17
CA VAL A 55 4.68 6.77 -2.92
C VAL A 55 6.16 6.54 -3.23
N PRO A 56 7.11 7.12 -2.47
CA PRO A 56 8.52 6.88 -2.72
C PRO A 56 8.91 5.46 -2.36
N VAL A 57 9.77 4.85 -3.17
CA VAL A 57 10.43 3.57 -2.90
C VAL A 57 11.91 3.82 -2.75
N ARG A 58 12.49 3.27 -1.67
CA ARG A 58 13.92 3.41 -1.36
C ARG A 58 14.45 2.08 -0.83
N ILE A 59 14.62 1.14 -1.74
CA ILE A 59 15.13 -0.20 -1.44
C ILE A 59 16.57 -0.26 -1.96
N PRO A 60 17.59 -0.44 -1.10
CA PRO A 60 18.99 -0.46 -1.54
C PRO A 60 19.29 -1.47 -2.66
N GLN A 61 18.56 -2.59 -2.69
CA GLN A 61 18.67 -3.65 -3.68
C GLN A 61 18.00 -3.31 -5.02
N LEU A 62 17.12 -2.30 -5.04
CA LEU A 62 16.40 -1.82 -6.23
C LEU A 62 16.65 -0.31 -6.42
N PRO A 63 17.91 0.11 -6.69
CA PRO A 63 18.26 1.53 -6.78
C PRO A 63 17.58 2.26 -7.94
N GLU A 64 17.09 1.52 -8.93
CA GLU A 64 16.35 2.05 -10.09
C GLU A 64 14.83 2.02 -9.89
N THR A 65 14.34 1.54 -8.74
CA THR A 65 12.93 1.62 -8.33
C THR A 65 12.78 2.72 -7.28
N THR A 66 12.27 3.85 -7.72
CA THR A 66 12.19 5.12 -6.99
C THR A 66 10.78 5.45 -6.50
N PHE A 67 9.75 4.86 -7.11
CA PHE A 67 8.36 5.01 -6.69
C PHE A 67 7.58 3.69 -6.80
N GLY A 68 6.41 3.70 -6.17
CA GLY A 68 5.35 2.70 -6.33
C GLY A 68 3.99 3.38 -6.39
N ILE A 69 2.96 2.61 -6.71
CA ILE A 69 1.56 3.07 -6.67
C ILE A 69 0.91 2.48 -5.42
N MET A 70 0.22 3.33 -4.68
CA MET A 70 -0.58 2.96 -3.52
C MET A 70 -2.06 3.03 -3.91
N ALA A 71 -2.79 1.94 -3.72
CA ALA A 71 -4.22 1.99 -3.51
C ALA A 71 -4.49 2.40 -2.05
N GLY A 72 -5.37 3.37 -1.85
CA GLY A 72 -5.79 3.82 -0.54
C GLY A 72 -7.28 4.10 -0.48
N ALA A 73 -7.80 4.37 0.71
CA ALA A 73 -9.15 4.87 0.93
C ALA A 73 -9.09 6.35 1.31
N ARG A 74 -10.02 7.15 0.79
CA ARG A 74 -10.15 8.58 1.10
C ARG A 74 -11.43 8.85 1.89
N ASP A 75 -11.28 9.33 3.13
CA ASP A 75 -12.43 9.72 3.95
C ASP A 75 -13.08 11.04 3.48
N ALA A 76 -14.24 11.37 4.07
CA ALA A 76 -14.99 12.59 3.74
C ALA A 76 -14.25 13.90 4.08
N ALA A 77 -13.26 13.87 4.97
CA ALA A 77 -12.39 15.00 5.29
C ALA A 77 -11.16 15.08 4.37
N GLY A 78 -10.99 14.12 3.47
CA GLY A 78 -9.84 14.01 2.56
C GLY A 78 -8.64 13.26 3.14
N GLY A 79 -8.77 12.68 4.35
CA GLY A 79 -7.76 11.83 4.95
C GLY A 79 -7.55 10.56 4.15
N LEU A 80 -6.30 10.10 4.06
CA LEU A 80 -5.91 8.91 3.31
C LEU A 80 -5.52 7.78 4.25
N THR A 81 -6.06 6.59 3.98
CA THR A 81 -5.64 5.33 4.59
C THR A 81 -4.95 4.49 3.52
N ASN A 82 -3.73 4.04 3.78
CA ASN A 82 -3.00 3.14 2.88
C ASN A 82 -3.65 1.75 2.91
N LEU A 83 -3.87 1.13 1.74
CA LEU A 83 -4.40 -0.23 1.63
C LEU A 83 -3.35 -1.17 1.03
N VAL A 84 -3.02 -0.98 -0.25
CA VAL A 84 -2.12 -1.87 -1.00
C VAL A 84 -1.08 -1.05 -1.75
N ALA A 85 0.20 -1.34 -1.52
CA ALA A 85 1.29 -0.75 -2.28
C ALA A 85 1.83 -1.76 -3.30
N THR A 86 2.18 -1.28 -4.48
CA THR A 86 2.85 -2.07 -5.52
C THR A 86 3.98 -1.27 -6.16
N ASN A 87 5.09 -1.92 -6.48
CA ASN A 87 6.25 -1.31 -7.11
C ASN A 87 6.98 -2.31 -8.02
N GLU A 88 7.85 -1.80 -8.89
CA GLU A 88 8.72 -2.64 -9.70
C GLU A 88 9.65 -3.47 -8.78
N THR A 89 9.85 -4.74 -9.12
CA THR A 89 10.63 -5.69 -8.32
C THR A 89 12.00 -6.00 -8.92
N ALA A 90 12.22 -5.60 -10.17
CA ALA A 90 13.51 -5.70 -10.82
C ALA A 90 13.72 -4.61 -11.89
N GLY A 91 14.93 -4.06 -11.94
CA GLY A 91 15.28 -3.01 -12.92
C GLY A 91 14.61 -1.67 -12.63
N SER A 92 14.47 -0.85 -13.67
CA SER A 92 13.94 0.50 -13.56
C SER A 92 12.42 0.53 -13.55
N ASP A 93 11.87 1.33 -12.63
CA ASP A 93 10.44 1.69 -12.57
C ASP A 93 9.96 2.57 -13.75
N LYS A 94 10.88 2.98 -14.63
CA LYS A 94 10.64 3.82 -15.82
C LYS A 94 11.06 3.13 -17.12
N ALA A 95 11.24 1.81 -17.11
CA ALA A 95 11.37 1.07 -18.36
C ALA A 95 10.04 1.17 -19.16
N PRO A 96 10.03 1.17 -20.50
CA PRO A 96 8.77 1.20 -21.24
C PRO A 96 7.93 -0.06 -21.01
N GLY A 97 6.65 0.10 -20.67
CA GLY A 97 5.69 -1.00 -20.56
C GLY A 97 4.86 -1.01 -19.28
N PHE A 98 4.21 -2.14 -19.01
CA PHE A 98 3.48 -2.42 -17.78
C PHE A 98 4.42 -2.71 -16.61
N HIS A 99 4.02 -2.25 -15.43
CA HIS A 99 4.75 -2.38 -14.18
C HIS A 99 3.80 -2.57 -13.00
N ALA A 100 4.33 -3.24 -11.96
CA ALA A 100 3.76 -3.26 -10.63
C ALA A 100 2.26 -3.65 -10.61
N VAL A 101 1.85 -4.63 -11.42
CA VAL A 101 0.44 -5.02 -11.49
C VAL A 101 0.07 -5.85 -10.26
N ALA A 102 -0.85 -5.35 -9.44
CA ALA A 102 -1.38 -6.03 -8.26
C ALA A 102 -2.78 -6.59 -8.55
N SER A 103 -3.02 -7.81 -8.07
CA SER A 103 -4.32 -8.50 -8.15
C SER A 103 -5.40 -7.75 -7.35
N GLY A 104 -6.66 -7.89 -7.77
CA GLY A 104 -7.80 -7.34 -7.04
C GLY A 104 -8.04 -8.08 -5.72
N MET A 105 -8.34 -7.35 -4.65
CA MET A 105 -8.50 -7.92 -3.31
C MET A 105 -9.33 -7.03 -2.39
N GLU A 106 -10.01 -7.65 -1.41
CA GLU A 106 -10.64 -6.93 -0.30
C GLU A 106 -9.59 -6.64 0.79
N VAL A 107 -9.44 -5.36 1.16
CA VAL A 107 -8.57 -4.92 2.26
C VAL A 107 -9.34 -3.97 3.16
N ASP A 108 -9.46 -4.32 4.44
CA ASP A 108 -10.14 -3.51 5.46
C ASP A 108 -11.58 -3.09 5.09
N GLY A 109 -12.28 -3.93 4.33
CA GLY A 109 -13.65 -3.67 3.85
C GLY A 109 -13.73 -2.81 2.58
N HIS A 110 -12.60 -2.52 1.94
CA HIS A 110 -12.52 -1.86 0.65
C HIS A 110 -12.19 -2.86 -0.45
N ASP A 111 -12.95 -2.85 -1.54
CA ASP A 111 -12.70 -3.67 -2.73
C ASP A 111 -11.67 -2.95 -3.62
N VAL A 112 -10.41 -3.33 -3.49
CA VAL A 112 -9.30 -2.79 -4.28
C VAL A 112 -9.26 -3.53 -5.62
N PRO A 113 -9.45 -2.84 -6.76
CA PRO A 113 -9.43 -3.50 -8.06
C PRO A 113 -8.02 -3.95 -8.43
N THR A 114 -7.88 -4.84 -9.42
CA THR A 114 -6.59 -5.05 -10.06
C THR A 114 -6.09 -3.72 -10.63
N PHE A 115 -4.87 -3.32 -10.27
CA PHE A 115 -4.30 -2.04 -10.67
C PHE A 115 -2.80 -2.13 -10.92
N GLY A 116 -2.24 -1.11 -11.58
CA GLY A 116 -0.82 -0.98 -11.83
C GLY A 116 -0.52 0.33 -12.55
N TYR A 117 0.64 0.41 -13.18
CA TYR A 117 0.92 1.51 -14.09
C TYR A 117 1.60 1.07 -15.38
N TYR A 118 1.47 1.91 -16.39
CA TYR A 118 2.17 1.80 -17.65
C TYR A 118 3.10 2.99 -17.80
N TYR A 119 4.36 2.77 -18.16
CA TYR A 119 5.30 3.84 -18.49
C TYR A 119 5.39 4.03 -20.00
N GLY A 120 4.85 5.15 -20.48
CA GLY A 120 4.84 5.57 -21.88
C GLY A 120 3.51 6.19 -22.32
N PRO A 121 3.31 6.44 -23.64
CA PRO A 121 2.19 7.24 -24.13
C PRO A 121 0.88 6.43 -24.28
N ALA A 122 0.56 5.54 -23.34
CA ALA A 122 -0.65 4.73 -23.40
C ALA A 122 -1.90 5.62 -23.37
N ALA A 123 -2.70 5.54 -24.44
CA ALA A 123 -4.00 6.18 -24.56
C ALA A 123 -5.16 5.21 -24.26
N LYS A 124 -4.91 3.91 -24.35
CA LYS A 124 -5.85 2.85 -24.01
C LYS A 124 -5.12 1.64 -23.46
N ILE A 125 -5.61 1.08 -22.36
CA ILE A 125 -5.13 -0.18 -21.79
C ILE A 125 -6.28 -1.19 -21.79
N THR A 126 -5.98 -2.43 -22.18
CA THR A 126 -6.95 -3.53 -22.18
C THR A 126 -6.38 -4.79 -21.55
N GLY A 127 -7.25 -5.67 -21.08
CA GLY A 127 -6.91 -7.02 -20.62
C GLY A 127 -8.03 -8.00 -20.95
N ARG A 128 -7.77 -9.30 -20.81
CA ARG A 128 -8.75 -10.36 -20.97
C ARG A 128 -9.32 -10.74 -19.60
N ILE A 129 -10.61 -10.48 -19.42
CA ILE A 129 -11.38 -10.73 -18.20
C ILE A 129 -12.47 -11.73 -18.55
N TRP A 130 -12.48 -12.88 -17.88
CA TRP A 130 -13.39 -14.00 -18.17
C TRP A 130 -13.45 -14.36 -19.66
N GLY A 131 -12.30 -14.29 -20.34
CA GLY A 131 -12.21 -14.58 -21.76
C GLY A 131 -12.81 -13.51 -22.68
N THR A 132 -13.11 -12.30 -22.20
CA THR A 132 -13.56 -11.14 -23.00
C THR A 132 -12.58 -9.96 -22.84
N THR A 133 -12.53 -9.04 -23.81
CA THR A 133 -11.68 -7.84 -23.67
C THR A 133 -12.34 -6.82 -22.76
N GLY A 134 -11.73 -6.56 -21.60
CA GLY A 134 -12.02 -5.43 -20.73
C GLY A 134 -11.12 -4.24 -21.04
N VAL A 135 -11.65 -3.03 -20.86
CA VAL A 135 -10.89 -1.77 -20.98
C VAL A 135 -10.62 -1.26 -19.57
N ALA A 136 -9.38 -0.92 -19.27
CA ALA A 136 -9.04 -0.35 -17.97
C ALA A 136 -9.50 1.11 -17.87
N HIS A 137 -9.85 1.53 -16.66
CA HIS A 137 -9.83 2.94 -16.28
C HIS A 137 -8.36 3.38 -16.19
N GLN A 138 -8.10 4.63 -16.51
CA GLN A 138 -6.73 5.15 -16.49
C GLN A 138 -6.66 6.65 -16.22
N ALA A 139 -5.57 7.07 -15.59
CA ALA A 139 -5.23 8.47 -15.39
C ALA A 139 -3.72 8.68 -15.53
N ARG A 140 -3.32 9.83 -16.10
CA ARG A 140 -1.92 10.26 -16.07
C ARG A 140 -1.59 10.78 -14.70
N TRP A 141 -0.47 10.33 -14.16
CA TRP A 141 0.03 10.81 -12.88
C TRP A 141 0.63 12.21 -13.05
N SER A 142 0.40 13.10 -12.08
CA SER A 142 0.82 14.50 -12.20
C SER A 142 2.30 14.75 -11.90
N GLU A 143 2.96 13.84 -11.17
CA GLU A 143 4.42 13.92 -10.93
C GLU A 143 5.23 13.57 -12.18
N ASP A 144 4.78 12.55 -12.93
CA ASP A 144 5.38 12.14 -14.21
C ASP A 144 4.27 11.77 -15.21
N PRO A 145 3.97 12.63 -16.20
CA PRO A 145 2.87 12.38 -17.13
C PRO A 145 3.12 11.20 -18.07
N ASN A 146 4.32 10.59 -18.08
CA ASN A 146 4.57 9.32 -18.79
C ASN A 146 4.07 8.11 -18.00
N VAL A 147 3.77 8.26 -16.71
CA VAL A 147 3.16 7.22 -15.90
C VAL A 147 1.64 7.29 -16.04
N VAL A 148 1.07 6.24 -16.61
CA VAL A 148 -0.38 6.05 -16.72
C VAL A 148 -0.79 5.01 -15.68
N VAL A 149 -1.40 5.46 -14.59
CA VAL A 149 -2.00 4.55 -13.60
C VAL A 149 -3.26 3.97 -14.20
N PHE A 150 -3.44 2.66 -14.09
CA PHE A 150 -4.61 1.96 -14.61
C PHE A 150 -5.21 1.01 -13.58
N TRP A 151 -6.51 0.78 -13.70
CA TRP A 151 -7.25 -0.18 -12.88
C TRP A 151 -8.44 -0.73 -13.65
N PHE A 152 -8.87 -1.95 -13.30
CA PHE A 152 -10.09 -2.54 -13.85
C PHE A 152 -11.26 -2.36 -12.88
N ASP A 153 -12.45 -2.79 -13.29
CA ASP A 153 -13.61 -2.79 -12.40
C ASP A 153 -13.35 -3.75 -11.21
N PRO A 154 -13.77 -3.41 -9.99
CA PRO A 154 -13.62 -4.30 -8.84
C PRO A 154 -14.49 -5.57 -8.97
N GLY A 155 -14.10 -6.64 -8.27
CA GLY A 155 -14.82 -7.93 -8.28
C GLY A 155 -14.75 -8.73 -9.60
N VAL A 156 -13.91 -8.32 -10.55
CA VAL A 156 -13.67 -9.09 -11.79
C VAL A 156 -12.47 -10.03 -11.66
N ALA A 157 -12.36 -11.03 -12.53
CA ALA A 157 -11.15 -11.84 -12.60
C ALA A 157 -9.94 -11.00 -13.04
N ASP A 158 -8.76 -11.39 -12.58
CA ASP A 158 -7.53 -10.73 -12.98
C ASP A 158 -7.38 -10.68 -14.51
N PRO A 159 -6.96 -9.52 -15.05
CA PRO A 159 -6.78 -9.35 -16.48
C PRO A 159 -5.58 -10.17 -16.96
N GLU A 160 -5.82 -11.02 -17.97
CA GLU A 160 -4.75 -11.68 -18.72
C GLU A 160 -4.40 -10.85 -19.96
N ASN A 161 -3.23 -11.10 -20.58
CA ASN A 161 -2.85 -10.50 -21.86
C ASN A 161 -3.02 -8.97 -21.88
N LEU A 162 -2.41 -8.28 -20.91
CA LEU A 162 -2.43 -6.81 -20.88
C LEU A 162 -1.82 -6.24 -22.15
N GLN A 163 -2.52 -5.26 -22.75
CA GLN A 163 -2.09 -4.55 -23.94
C GLN A 163 -2.30 -3.06 -23.76
N ALA A 164 -1.31 -2.28 -24.19
CA ALA A 164 -1.39 -0.82 -24.23
C ALA A 164 -1.37 -0.35 -25.68
N PHE A 165 -2.13 0.69 -25.97
CA PHE A 165 -2.21 1.29 -27.29
C PHE A 165 -1.97 2.78 -27.21
N ASP A 166 -1.30 3.34 -28.21
CA ASP A 166 -1.18 4.79 -28.37
C ASP A 166 -2.51 5.40 -28.88
N ALA A 167 -2.51 6.73 -29.05
CA ALA A 167 -3.69 7.46 -29.51
C ALA A 167 -4.09 7.13 -30.96
N ALA A 168 -3.18 6.60 -31.77
CA ALA A 168 -3.47 6.12 -33.13
C ALA A 168 -4.01 4.68 -33.14
N GLY A 169 -4.01 4.01 -31.99
CA GLY A 169 -4.42 2.61 -31.85
C GLY A 169 -3.31 1.60 -32.15
N ALA A 170 -2.05 2.04 -32.28
CA ALA A 170 -0.93 1.14 -32.42
C ALA A 170 -0.57 0.53 -31.07
N GLU A 171 -0.28 -0.78 -31.06
CA GLU A 171 0.14 -1.49 -29.85
C GLU A 171 1.54 -1.02 -29.41
N LEU A 172 1.66 -0.76 -28.12
CA LEU A 172 2.89 -0.31 -27.47
C LEU A 172 3.62 -1.49 -26.79
N PRO A 173 4.91 -1.35 -26.46
CA PRO A 173 5.66 -2.39 -25.77
C PRO A 173 5.00 -2.83 -24.46
N ALA A 174 4.80 -4.14 -24.30
CA ALA A 174 4.09 -4.65 -23.13
C ALA A 174 4.89 -4.56 -21.82
N GLY A 175 6.22 -4.72 -21.83
CA GLY A 175 6.98 -4.79 -20.57
C GLY A 175 6.57 -5.99 -19.71
N ASN A 176 6.34 -5.81 -18.41
CA ASN A 176 5.93 -6.86 -17.48
C ASN A 176 4.40 -6.92 -17.35
N THR A 177 3.79 -7.94 -17.94
CA THR A 177 2.33 -8.13 -17.94
C THR A 177 1.83 -9.07 -16.84
N GLY A 178 2.71 -9.58 -15.98
CA GLY A 178 2.33 -10.50 -14.90
C GLY A 178 1.60 -9.79 -13.77
N VAL A 179 0.51 -10.39 -13.28
CA VAL A 179 -0.19 -9.93 -12.07
C VAL A 179 0.48 -10.55 -10.85
N GLY A 180 0.90 -9.71 -9.90
CA GLY A 180 1.38 -10.11 -8.58
C GLY A 180 0.23 -10.31 -7.61
N HIS A 181 0.29 -11.36 -6.79
CA HIS A 181 -0.79 -11.73 -5.86
C HIS A 181 -0.56 -11.32 -4.40
N GLY A 182 0.55 -10.65 -4.08
CA GLY A 182 0.87 -10.24 -2.71
C GLY A 182 1.29 -11.38 -1.78
#